data_AF-A0AAP8KN00-F1
#
_entry.id   AF-A0AAP8KN00-F1
#
_cell.length_a   1.000
_cell.length_b   1.000
_cell.length_c   1.000
_cell.angle_alpha   90.00
_cell.angle_beta   90.00
_cell.angle_gamma   90.00
#
_symmetry.space_group_name_H-M   'P 1'
#
loop_
_entity.id
_entity.type
_entity.pdbx_description
1 polymer ?
#
loop_
_entity_poly.entity_id
_entity_poly.type
_entity_poly.pdbx_seq_one_letter_code
_entity_poly.pdbx_strand_id
1 'polypeptide(L)'
;MKKYFSNTDKSFYLEETVRTYEEQGIPVPSDLMTITDAEYEAFMVSPDRKAPQYNTESECMEWVDIEPPTREEAIEKAESLKAQLLSVAAQAIAPLQDAVDLSMATEEEMASLSAWKTYRVLLNRVDTGKPDETEWPESPLTAYSDESGH
;
A
#
# COMPACT_ATOMS: atom_id res chain seq x y z
N MET A 1 17.99 -20.93 -15.91
CA MET A 1 18.21 -19.48 -15.70
C MET A 1 18.51 -19.30 -14.24
N LYS A 2 19.57 -18.57 -13.86
CA LYS A 2 19.85 -18.42 -12.42
C LYS A 2 18.82 -17.48 -11.77
N LYS A 3 18.50 -17.77 -10.53
CA LYS A 3 17.62 -16.99 -9.69
C LYS A 3 18.36 -16.71 -8.39
N TYR A 4 18.13 -15.52 -7.87
CA TYR A 4 18.80 -15.04 -6.68
C TYR A 4 17.76 -14.52 -5.68
N PHE A 5 18.13 -14.53 -4.41
CA PHE A 5 17.38 -13.89 -3.34
C PHE A 5 18.31 -12.97 -2.55
N SER A 6 17.85 -11.76 -2.24
CA SER A 6 18.53 -10.85 -1.32
C SER A 6 17.81 -10.85 0.02
N ASN A 7 18.55 -11.12 1.10
CA ASN A 7 18.01 -11.06 2.46
C ASN A 7 17.78 -9.61 2.91
N THR A 8 18.59 -8.68 2.39
CA THR A 8 18.50 -7.24 2.66
C THR A 8 17.22 -6.67 2.08
N ASP A 9 16.95 -6.98 0.81
CA ASP A 9 15.76 -6.46 0.12
C ASP A 9 14.53 -7.35 0.28
N LYS A 10 14.69 -8.54 0.90
CA LYS A 10 13.67 -9.59 0.99
C LYS A 10 13.01 -9.89 -0.36
N SER A 11 13.81 -9.87 -1.43
CA SER A 11 13.33 -9.85 -2.81
C SER A 11 14.08 -10.83 -3.71
N PHE A 12 13.36 -11.33 -4.71
CA PHE A 12 13.89 -12.22 -5.73
C PHE A 12 14.44 -11.44 -6.94
N TYR A 13 15.55 -11.92 -7.47
CA TYR A 13 16.23 -11.33 -8.62
C TYR A 13 16.49 -12.42 -9.67
N LEU A 14 16.08 -12.18 -10.91
CA LEU A 14 16.41 -13.07 -12.03
C LEU A 14 17.77 -12.68 -12.61
N GLU A 15 18.50 -13.66 -13.15
CA GLU A 15 19.80 -13.44 -13.81
C GLU A 15 19.77 -12.36 -14.89
N GLU A 16 18.68 -12.29 -15.67
CA GLU A 16 18.50 -11.25 -16.67
C GLU A 16 18.33 -9.85 -16.05
N THR A 17 17.62 -9.75 -14.92
CA THR A 17 17.38 -8.50 -14.20
C THR A 17 18.68 -7.97 -13.62
N VAL A 18 19.45 -8.84 -12.96
CA VAL A 18 20.76 -8.48 -12.39
C VAL A 18 21.68 -7.94 -13.49
N ARG A 19 21.81 -8.68 -14.60
CA ARG A 19 22.63 -8.25 -15.73
C ARG A 19 22.18 -6.91 -16.30
N THR A 20 20.87 -6.72 -16.44
CA THR A 20 20.30 -5.46 -16.95
C THR A 20 20.62 -4.29 -16.03
N TYR A 21 20.52 -4.49 -14.70
CA TYR A 21 20.82 -3.46 -13.72
C TYR A 21 22.30 -3.08 -13.74
N GLU A 22 23.20 -4.06 -13.80
CA GLU A 22 24.63 -3.83 -13.93
C GLU A 22 25.00 -3.08 -15.22
N GLU A 23 24.41 -3.46 -16.36
CA GLU A 23 24.62 -2.76 -17.65
C GLU A 23 24.14 -1.30 -17.63
N GLN A 24 23.09 -1.00 -16.84
CA GLN A 24 22.55 0.35 -16.65
C GLN A 24 23.22 1.13 -15.51
N GLY A 25 24.16 0.53 -14.78
CA GLY A 25 24.78 1.13 -13.59
C GLY A 25 23.83 1.28 -12.40
N ILE A 26 22.73 0.53 -12.38
CA ILE A 26 21.81 0.44 -11.24
C ILE A 26 22.45 -0.49 -10.20
N PRO A 27 22.58 -0.06 -8.93
CA PRO A 27 23.17 -0.90 -7.89
C PRO A 27 22.30 -2.13 -7.65
N VAL A 28 22.91 -3.31 -7.68
CA VAL A 28 22.31 -4.57 -7.26
C VAL A 28 22.74 -4.90 -5.83
N PRO A 29 21.92 -5.62 -5.05
CA PRO A 29 22.30 -6.02 -3.69
C PRO A 29 23.58 -6.87 -3.69
N SER A 30 24.47 -6.64 -2.73
CA SER A 30 25.71 -7.41 -2.60
C SER A 30 25.51 -8.79 -1.95
N ASP A 31 24.34 -9.04 -1.38
CA ASP A 31 23.98 -10.25 -0.63
C ASP A 31 23.13 -11.23 -1.45
N LEU A 32 23.20 -11.16 -2.79
CA LEU A 32 22.48 -12.06 -3.68
C LEU A 32 22.94 -13.52 -3.46
N MET A 33 22.04 -14.32 -2.91
CA MET A 33 22.22 -15.76 -2.73
C MET A 33 21.58 -16.51 -3.90
N THR A 34 22.28 -17.49 -4.46
CA THR A 34 21.72 -18.31 -5.54
C THR A 34 20.68 -19.26 -4.97
N ILE A 35 19.50 -19.29 -5.57
CA ILE A 35 18.41 -20.21 -5.20
C ILE A 35 18.05 -21.11 -6.38
N THR A 36 17.47 -22.26 -6.08
CA THR A 36 16.96 -23.19 -7.08
C THR A 36 15.62 -22.72 -7.66
N ASP A 37 15.25 -23.28 -8.82
CA ASP A 37 13.93 -23.02 -9.42
C ASP A 37 12.79 -23.45 -8.50
N ALA A 38 12.95 -24.57 -7.79
CA ALA A 38 11.98 -25.09 -6.85
C ALA A 38 11.80 -24.17 -5.63
N GLU A 39 12.90 -23.61 -5.09
CA GLU A 39 12.83 -22.64 -4.00
C GLU A 39 12.17 -21.34 -4.44
N TYR A 40 12.51 -20.84 -5.64
CA TYR A 40 11.83 -19.67 -6.18
C TYR A 40 10.31 -19.89 -6.29
N GLU A 41 9.90 -21.02 -6.87
CA GLU A 41 8.48 -21.35 -7.03
C GLU A 41 7.77 -21.50 -5.68
N ALA A 42 8.43 -22.13 -4.70
CA ALA A 42 7.86 -22.33 -3.37
C ALA A 42 7.74 -21.03 -2.57
N PHE A 43 8.66 -20.07 -2.76
CA PHE A 43 8.78 -18.87 -1.91
C PHE A 43 8.37 -17.55 -2.57
N MET A 44 8.11 -17.54 -3.89
CA MET A 44 7.64 -16.35 -4.62
C MET A 44 6.27 -15.86 -4.15
N VAL A 45 5.44 -16.75 -3.59
CA VAL A 45 4.12 -16.39 -3.04
C VAL A 45 4.16 -16.53 -1.52
N SER A 46 4.23 -15.39 -0.84
CA SER A 46 4.29 -15.34 0.62
C SER A 46 2.96 -15.75 1.26
N PRO A 47 2.94 -16.74 2.17
CA PRO A 47 1.81 -17.01 3.03
C PRO A 47 1.51 -15.83 3.96
N ASP A 48 0.33 -15.84 4.58
CA ASP A 48 -0.04 -14.79 5.54
C ASP A 48 0.99 -14.69 6.67
N ARG A 49 1.42 -13.44 6.95
CA ARG A 49 2.40 -13.08 7.99
C ARG A 49 3.73 -13.85 7.93
N LYS A 50 4.15 -14.29 6.74
CA LYS A 50 5.46 -14.92 6.55
C LYS A 50 6.23 -14.21 5.44
N ALA A 51 7.53 -14.02 5.64
CA ALA A 51 8.43 -13.50 4.63
C ALA A 51 9.42 -14.59 4.21
N PRO A 52 9.83 -14.62 2.93
CA PRO A 52 10.91 -15.49 2.50
C PRO A 52 12.24 -14.98 3.07
N GLN A 53 13.10 -15.90 3.49
CA GLN A 53 14.45 -15.61 3.95
C GLN A 53 15.39 -16.72 3.50
N TYR A 54 16.59 -16.36 3.04
CA TYR A 54 17.62 -17.35 2.77
C TYR A 54 18.42 -17.61 4.04
N ASN A 55 18.39 -18.84 4.54
CA ASN A 55 19.18 -19.27 5.68
C ASN A 55 20.60 -19.64 5.21
N THR A 56 21.60 -18.86 5.62
CA THR A 56 23.00 -19.08 5.21
C THR A 56 23.65 -20.30 5.85
N GLU A 57 23.12 -20.81 6.97
CA GLU A 57 23.65 -22.00 7.63
C GLU A 57 23.11 -23.28 6.97
N SER A 58 21.84 -23.27 6.59
CA SER A 58 21.16 -24.41 5.95
C SER A 58 21.20 -24.36 4.43
N GLU A 59 21.73 -23.28 3.85
CA GLU A 59 21.83 -23.01 2.41
C GLU A 59 20.50 -23.15 1.66
N CYS A 60 19.38 -22.78 2.31
CA CYS A 60 18.05 -22.93 1.74
C CYS A 60 17.09 -21.80 2.11
N MET A 61 16.03 -21.65 1.33
CA MET A 61 14.94 -20.74 1.64
C MET A 61 14.09 -21.26 2.81
N GLU A 62 13.75 -20.36 3.73
CA GLU A 62 12.86 -20.61 4.85
C GLU A 62 11.81 -19.49 5.00
N TRP A 63 10.69 -19.84 5.61
CA TRP A 63 9.65 -18.88 5.96
C TRP A 63 9.90 -18.37 7.35
N VAL A 64 10.13 -17.07 7.47
CA VAL A 64 10.21 -16.40 8.77
C VAL A 64 8.89 -15.71 9.08
N ASP A 65 8.44 -15.81 10.33
CA ASP A 65 7.24 -15.11 10.78
C ASP A 65 7.52 -13.60 10.79
N ILE A 66 6.62 -12.84 10.17
CA ILE A 66 6.63 -11.38 10.23
C ILE A 66 6.06 -11.01 11.59
N GLU A 67 6.89 -10.40 12.43
CA GLU A 67 6.42 -9.88 13.71
C GLU A 67 5.28 -8.88 13.46
N PRO A 68 4.16 -8.99 14.21
CA PRO A 68 3.11 -8.00 14.11
C PRO A 68 3.70 -6.63 14.44
N PRO A 69 3.25 -5.55 13.77
CA PRO A 69 3.72 -4.22 14.09
C PRO A 69 3.49 -3.94 15.57
N THR A 70 4.43 -3.22 16.18
CA THR A 70 4.26 -2.72 17.53
C THR A 70 3.03 -1.79 17.58
N ARG A 71 2.48 -1.60 18.78
CA ARG A 71 1.35 -0.67 18.97
C ARG A 71 1.68 0.74 18.47
N GLU A 72 2.92 1.19 18.67
CA GLU A 72 3.38 2.51 18.23
C GLU A 72 3.42 2.61 16.69
N GLU A 73 4.02 1.63 16.01
CA GLU A 73 4.02 1.58 14.53
C GLU A 73 2.61 1.47 13.95
N ALA A 74 1.71 0.74 14.62
CA ALA A 74 0.32 0.64 14.20
C ALA A 74 -0.40 2.00 14.32
N ILE A 75 -0.15 2.75 15.41
CA ILE A 75 -0.70 4.10 15.60
C ILE A 75 -0.14 5.04 14.54
N GLU A 76 1.17 5.04 14.30
CA GLU A 76 1.80 5.89 13.28
C GLU A 76 1.24 5.60 11.88
N LYS A 77 1.05 4.32 11.52
CA LYS A 77 0.40 3.92 10.27
C LYS A 77 -1.04 4.43 10.19
N ALA A 78 -1.80 4.33 11.26
CA ALA A 78 -3.18 4.81 11.31
C ALA A 78 -3.24 6.35 11.17
N GLU A 79 -2.34 7.09 11.83
CA GLU A 79 -2.23 8.55 11.70
C GLU A 79 -1.82 8.98 10.30
N SER A 80 -0.84 8.29 9.70
CA SER A 80 -0.42 8.51 8.32
C SER A 80 -1.58 8.27 7.34
N LEU A 81 -2.32 7.17 7.51
CA LEU A 81 -3.51 6.88 6.71
C LEU A 81 -4.57 7.97 6.87
N LYS A 82 -4.87 8.41 8.10
CA LYS A 82 -5.81 9.53 8.36
C LYS A 82 -5.37 10.80 7.61
N ALA A 83 -4.09 11.15 7.68
CA ALA A 83 -3.56 12.32 6.98
C ALA A 83 -3.69 12.20 5.46
N GLN A 84 -3.41 11.02 4.89
CA GLN A 84 -3.59 10.75 3.46
C GLN A 84 -5.07 10.88 3.04
N LEU A 85 -5.98 10.26 3.78
CA LEU A 85 -7.42 10.32 3.48
C LEU A 85 -7.98 11.75 3.60
N LEU A 86 -7.51 12.53 4.58
CA LEU A 86 -7.84 13.95 4.71
C LEU A 86 -7.32 14.77 3.52
N SER A 87 -6.11 14.47 3.03
CA SER A 87 -5.54 15.10 1.84
C SER A 87 -6.35 14.79 0.59
N VAL A 88 -6.75 13.53 0.39
CA VAL A 88 -7.63 13.12 -0.72
C VAL A 88 -8.96 13.87 -0.66
N ALA A 89 -9.60 13.92 0.52
CA ALA A 89 -10.85 14.66 0.70
C ALA A 89 -10.68 16.16 0.43
N ALA A 90 -9.57 16.78 0.83
CA ALA A 90 -9.29 18.18 0.55
C ALA A 90 -9.12 18.43 -0.95
N GLN A 91 -8.42 17.55 -1.66
CA GLN A 91 -8.23 17.63 -3.12
C GLN A 91 -9.55 17.46 -3.88
N ALA A 92 -10.46 16.61 -3.42
CA ALA A 92 -11.78 16.47 -4.02
C ALA A 92 -12.70 17.67 -3.73
N ILE A 93 -12.62 18.24 -2.52
CA ILE A 93 -13.44 19.39 -2.11
C ILE A 93 -13.06 20.66 -2.87
N ALA A 94 -11.77 20.90 -3.13
CA ALA A 94 -11.30 22.17 -3.72
C ALA A 94 -12.03 22.55 -5.04
N PRO A 95 -12.03 21.73 -6.10
CA PRO A 95 -12.71 22.09 -7.35
C PRO A 95 -14.24 22.19 -7.21
N LEU A 96 -14.84 21.35 -6.37
CA LEU A 96 -16.28 21.39 -6.10
C LEU A 96 -16.68 22.68 -5.37
N GLN A 97 -15.83 23.15 -4.45
CA GLN A 97 -16.03 24.41 -3.75
C GLN A 97 -15.87 25.59 -4.71
N ASP A 98 -14.86 25.56 -5.60
CA ASP A 98 -14.68 26.58 -6.63
C ASP A 98 -15.92 26.69 -7.54
N ALA A 99 -16.49 25.55 -7.96
CA ALA A 99 -17.73 25.54 -8.75
C ALA A 99 -18.91 26.17 -8.00
N VAL A 100 -19.05 25.91 -6.69
CA VAL A 100 -20.08 26.55 -5.86
C VAL A 100 -19.84 28.05 -5.73
N ASP A 101 -18.61 28.45 -5.45
CA ASP A 101 -18.23 29.86 -5.24
C ASP A 101 -18.42 30.68 -6.52
N LEU A 102 -18.18 30.08 -7.68
CA LEU A 102 -18.42 30.67 -9.00
C LEU A 102 -19.89 30.57 -9.46
N SER A 103 -20.77 29.96 -8.65
CA SER A 103 -22.17 29.68 -9.01
C SER A 103 -22.31 28.84 -10.30
N MET A 104 -21.34 27.96 -10.55
CA MET A 104 -21.26 27.05 -11.70
C MET A 104 -21.59 25.60 -11.33
N ALA A 105 -21.70 25.29 -10.03
CA ALA A 105 -21.94 23.93 -9.55
C ALA A 105 -23.30 23.37 -10.00
N THR A 106 -23.27 22.14 -10.49
CA THR A 106 -24.44 21.31 -10.75
C THR A 106 -25.01 20.73 -9.45
N GLU A 107 -26.24 20.19 -9.52
CA GLU A 107 -26.85 19.49 -8.36
C GLU A 107 -26.01 18.31 -7.90
N GLU A 108 -25.40 17.56 -8.82
CA GLU A 108 -24.50 16.45 -8.54
C GLU A 108 -23.22 16.89 -7.84
N GLU A 109 -22.61 18.00 -8.30
CA GLU A 109 -21.41 18.56 -7.67
C GLU A 109 -21.71 19.08 -6.26
N MET A 110 -22.88 19.68 -6.03
CA MET A 110 -23.31 20.10 -4.70
C MET A 110 -23.54 18.90 -3.77
N ALA A 111 -24.16 17.82 -4.25
CA ALA A 111 -24.34 16.59 -3.50
C ALA A 111 -22.98 15.95 -3.16
N SER A 112 -22.09 15.86 -4.13
CA SER A 112 -20.71 15.39 -3.96
C SER A 112 -19.95 16.23 -2.94
N LEU A 113 -20.03 17.56 -3.01
CA LEU A 113 -19.38 18.47 -2.06
C LEU A 113 -19.85 18.22 -0.63
N SER A 114 -21.16 18.01 -0.44
CA SER A 114 -21.75 17.68 0.87
C SER A 114 -21.24 16.35 1.40
N ALA A 115 -21.20 15.32 0.55
CA ALA A 115 -20.70 14.00 0.90
C ALA A 115 -19.22 14.05 1.30
N TRP A 116 -18.37 14.73 0.52
CA TRP A 116 -16.96 14.90 0.82
C TRP A 116 -16.69 15.71 2.09
N LYS A 117 -17.44 16.78 2.33
CA LYS A 117 -17.35 17.54 3.59
C LYS A 117 -17.73 16.68 4.79
N THR A 118 -18.80 15.89 4.68
CA THR A 118 -19.23 14.94 5.72
C THR A 118 -18.13 13.91 5.99
N TYR A 119 -17.60 13.28 4.93
CA TYR A 119 -16.49 12.33 5.00
C TYR A 119 -15.26 12.92 5.70
N ARG A 120 -14.82 14.12 5.31
CA ARG A 120 -13.68 14.81 5.93
C ARG A 120 -13.91 15.07 7.41
N VAL A 121 -15.13 15.40 7.83
CA VAL A 121 -15.48 15.60 9.24
C VAL A 121 -15.45 14.28 10.01
N LEU A 122 -16.00 13.20 9.43
CA LEU A 122 -15.96 11.87 10.03
C LEU A 122 -14.51 11.41 10.20
N LEU A 123 -13.68 11.54 9.16
CA LEU A 123 -12.24 11.22 9.22
C LEU A 123 -11.52 11.96 10.35
N ASN A 124 -11.78 13.27 10.51
CA ASN A 124 -11.16 14.04 11.59
C ASN A 124 -11.49 13.49 12.99
N ARG A 125 -12.67 12.89 13.16
CA ARG A 125 -13.13 12.31 14.43
C ARG A 125 -12.62 10.90 14.68
N VAL A 126 -12.03 10.24 13.68
CA VAL A 126 -11.45 8.90 13.84
C VAL A 126 -10.33 8.94 14.89
N ASP A 127 -10.43 8.07 15.89
CA ASP A 127 -9.39 7.82 16.89
C ASP A 127 -8.38 6.79 16.36
N THR A 128 -7.13 7.21 16.24
CA THR A 128 -6.00 6.40 15.76
C THR A 128 -5.21 5.76 16.90
N GLY A 129 -5.56 6.04 18.17
CA GLY A 129 -4.89 5.48 19.35
C GLY A 129 -5.17 3.99 19.58
N LYS A 130 -6.13 3.42 18.85
CA LYS A 130 -6.48 2.00 18.87
C LYS A 130 -6.72 1.45 17.45
N PRO A 131 -5.65 1.27 16.66
CA PRO A 131 -5.75 0.92 15.24
C PRO A 131 -6.59 -0.33 14.96
N ASP A 132 -6.54 -1.33 15.84
CA ASP A 132 -7.28 -2.59 15.70
C ASP A 132 -8.81 -2.43 15.88
N GLU A 133 -9.25 -1.36 16.57
CA GLU A 133 -10.66 -1.02 16.80
C GLU A 133 -11.12 0.14 15.89
N THR A 134 -10.24 0.68 15.04
CA THR A 134 -10.52 1.86 14.23
C THR A 134 -11.42 1.52 13.03
N GLU A 135 -12.65 2.02 13.04
CA GLU A 135 -13.54 1.99 11.88
C GLU A 135 -13.32 3.23 11.00
N TRP A 136 -12.91 3.01 9.75
CA TRP A 136 -12.73 4.08 8.77
C TRP A 136 -14.05 4.40 8.07
N PRO A 137 -14.41 5.69 7.92
CA PRO A 137 -15.58 6.05 7.14
C PRO A 137 -15.39 5.64 5.67
N GLU A 138 -16.49 5.34 4.98
CA GLU A 138 -16.47 5.03 3.55
C GLU A 138 -16.27 6.30 2.71
N SER A 139 -15.41 6.22 1.69
CA SER A 139 -15.14 7.35 0.80
C SER A 139 -16.31 7.61 -0.15
N PRO A 140 -16.69 8.87 -0.46
CA PRO A 140 -17.74 9.17 -1.43
C PRO A 140 -17.46 8.76 -2.88
N LEU A 141 -16.23 8.38 -3.23
CA LEU A 141 -15.84 7.95 -4.59
C LEU A 141 -16.61 6.70 -5.06
N THR A 142 -17.09 5.87 -4.15
CA THR A 142 -17.76 4.60 -4.47
C THR A 142 -19.24 4.74 -4.85
N ALA A 143 -19.84 5.94 -4.76
CA ALA A 143 -21.28 6.13 -5.01
C ALA A 143 -21.67 6.25 -6.51
N TYR A 144 -20.71 6.21 -7.45
CA TYR A 144 -20.95 6.51 -8.88
C TYR A 144 -20.90 5.29 -9.82
N SER A 145 -20.96 4.04 -9.32
CA SER A 145 -20.76 2.84 -10.16
C SER A 145 -21.96 1.91 -10.36
N ASP A 146 -23.19 2.28 -10.00
CA ASP A 146 -24.34 1.34 -10.11
C ASP A 146 -25.53 1.79 -10.98
N GLU A 147 -25.37 2.75 -11.91
CA GLU A 147 -26.44 3.08 -12.88
C GLU A 147 -26.00 3.05 -14.36
N SER A 148 -25.07 2.16 -14.71
CA SER A 148 -24.80 1.85 -16.12
C SER A 148 -24.49 0.36 -16.31
N GLY A 149 -25.48 -0.46 -16.03
CA GLY A 149 -25.54 -1.87 -16.43
C GLY A 149 -26.85 -2.14 -17.17
N HIS A 150 -26.72 -2.26 -18.49
CA HIS A 150 -27.74 -2.41 -19.53
C HIS A 150 -28.69 -3.60 -19.34
#